data_AF-L9WA80-F1
#
_entry.id   AF-L9WA80-F1
#
_cell.length_a   1.000
_cell.length_b   1.000
_cell.length_c   1.000
_cell.angle_alpha   90.00
_cell.angle_beta   90.00
_cell.angle_gamma   90.00
#
_symmetry.space_group_name_H-M   'P 1'
#
loop_
_entity.id
_entity.type
_entity.pdbx_description
1 polymer ?
#
loop_
_entity_poly.entity_id
_entity_poly.type
_entity_poly.pdbx_seq_one_letter_code
_entity_poly.pdbx_strand_id
1 'polypeptide(L)' 'MGDTIHLALGRAYDSNLPDGESGNDSAVHVDMITDVSEDSRLEVDGTVVQRNGRFRWEDGFE' A
#
# COMPACT_ATOMS: atom_id res chain seq x y z
N MET A 1 -7.76 -10.84 0.57
CA MET A 1 -6.78 -9.95 1.24
C MET A 1 -6.55 -8.64 0.47
N GLY A 2 -7.15 -8.44 -0.71
CA GLY A 2 -6.98 -7.16 -1.43
C GLY A 2 -7.96 -6.06 -1.02
N ASP A 3 -8.97 -6.35 -0.20
CA ASP A 3 -10.06 -5.42 0.14
C ASP A 3 -9.65 -4.24 1.02
N THR A 4 -8.43 -4.22 1.53
CA THR A 4 -7.90 -3.10 2.34
C THR A 4 -6.48 -2.74 1.92
N ILE A 5 -6.15 -1.46 1.99
CA ILE A 5 -4.75 -1.00 1.98
C ILE A 5 -4.42 -0.32 3.30
N HIS A 6 -3.14 -0.26 3.65
CA HIS A 6 -2.67 0.59 4.73
C HIS A 6 -1.54 1.52 4.27
N LEU A 7 -1.46 2.67 4.92
CA LEU A 7 -0.33 3.59 4.86
C LEU A 7 0.04 3.98 6.29
N ALA A 8 1.32 3.88 6.61
CA ALA A 8 1.83 4.28 7.91
C ALA A 8 2.25 5.76 7.90
N LEU A 9 1.74 6.55 8.84
CA LEU A 9 2.27 7.86 9.15
C LEU A 9 3.35 7.74 10.24
N GLY A 10 4.54 8.26 9.95
CA GLY A 10 5.64 8.32 10.90
C GLY A 10 6.78 7.36 10.56
N ARG A 11 7.31 6.66 11.55
CA ARG A 11 8.59 5.96 11.50
C ARG A 11 8.59 4.86 10.42
N ALA A 12 9.65 4.85 9.60
CA ALA A 12 9.95 3.72 8.72
C ALA A 12 10.74 2.62 9.45
N TYR A 13 10.57 1.38 9.03
CA TYR A 13 11.36 0.25 9.53
C TYR A 13 12.69 0.14 8.77
N ASP A 14 13.79 -0.04 9.50
CA ASP A 14 15.13 -0.16 8.90
C ASP A 14 15.25 -1.38 7.96
N SER A 15 14.48 -2.44 8.22
CA SER A 15 14.39 -3.63 7.36
C SER A 15 13.82 -3.36 5.96
N ASN A 16 13.20 -2.20 5.75
CA ASN A 16 12.57 -1.81 4.49
C ASN A 16 13.45 -0.82 3.71
N LEU A 17 14.67 -0.57 4.17
CA LEU A 17 15.62 0.34 3.56
C LEU A 17 16.73 -0.45 2.85
N PRO A 18 17.25 0.05 1.73
CA PRO A 18 18.53 -0.41 1.19
C PRO A 18 19.69 -0.16 2.18
N ASP A 19 20.78 -0.90 2.02
CA ASP A 19 21.97 -0.73 2.85
C ASP A 19 22.51 0.71 2.76
N GLY A 20 22.72 1.34 3.92
CA GLY A 20 23.28 2.70 4.02
C GLY A 20 22.25 3.83 3.86
N GLU A 21 20.98 3.50 3.61
CA GLU A 21 19.90 4.49 3.51
C GLU A 21 19.23 4.73 4.87
N SER A 22 18.64 5.91 5.03
CA SER A 22 17.85 6.29 6.21
C SER A 22 16.38 6.47 5.84
N GLY A 23 15.49 5.93 6.68
CA GLY A 23 14.05 6.07 6.52
C GLY A 23 13.50 7.32 7.21
N ASN A 24 12.18 7.48 7.16
CA ASN A 24 11.52 8.55 7.91
C ASN A 24 11.68 8.31 9.42
N ASP A 25 12.31 9.25 10.13
CA ASP A 25 12.49 9.19 11.58
C ASP A 25 11.31 9.86 12.30
N SER A 26 10.73 9.17 13.28
CA SER A 26 9.60 9.65 14.05
C SER A 26 9.41 8.86 15.35
N ALA A 27 8.86 9.51 16.38
CA ALA A 27 8.47 8.86 17.62
C ALA A 27 7.17 8.04 17.48
N VAL A 28 6.41 8.23 16.40
CA VAL A 28 5.13 7.55 16.16
C VAL A 28 5.20 6.69 14.91
N HIS A 29 4.39 5.64 14.88
CA HIS A 29 4.09 4.84 13.69
C HIS A 29 2.60 4.50 13.79
N VAL A 30 1.79 5.06 12.89
CA VAL A 30 0.34 4.91 12.93
C VAL A 30 -0.15 4.41 11.58
N ASP A 31 -0.74 3.22 11.59
CA ASP A 31 -1.36 2.63 10.43
C ASP A 31 -2.74 3.24 10.18
N MET A 32 -2.89 3.86 9.02
CA MET A 32 -4.19 4.23 8.47
C MET A 32 -4.62 3.14 7.51
N ILE A 33 -5.75 2.51 7.79
CA ILE A 33 -6.32 1.44 6.97
C ILE A 33 -7.56 2.00 6.29
N THR A 34 -7.71 1.71 4.99
CA THR A 34 -8.94 2.02 4.25
C THR A 34 -9.43 0.79 3.52
N ASP A 35 -10.76 0.65 3.49
CA ASP A 35 -11.43 -0.28 2.59
C ASP A 35 -11.27 0.19 1.15
N VAL A 36 -11.02 -0.76 0.25
CA VAL A 36 -10.86 -0.56 -1.19
C VAL A 36 -11.65 -1.62 -1.96
N SER A 37 -12.65 -2.25 -1.33
CA SER A 37 -13.44 -3.32 -1.94
C SER A 37 -14.36 -2.83 -3.06
N GLU A 38 -14.74 -1.54 -3.05
CA GLU A 38 -15.63 -0.91 -4.03
C GLU A 38 -15.12 0.49 -4.41
N ASP A 39 -15.50 0.96 -5.61
CA ASP A 39 -15.19 2.27 -6.17
C ASP A 39 -13.72 2.73 -5.99
N SER A 40 -12.78 1.80 -6.13
CA SER A 40 -11.36 2.02 -5.84
C SER A 40 -10.44 1.54 -6.96
N ARG A 41 -9.24 2.13 -7.05
CA ARG A 41 -8.13 1.59 -7.82
C ARG A 41 -6.80 1.89 -7.13
N LEU A 42 -5.86 0.95 -7.20
CA LEU A 42 -4.45 1.19 -6.91
C LEU A 42 -3.68 1.30 -8.22
N GLU A 43 -2.98 2.40 -8.40
CA GLU A 43 -2.25 2.74 -9.62
C GLU A 43 -0.78 3.02 -9.26
N VAL A 44 0.15 2.39 -10.00
CA VAL A 44 1.58 2.60 -9.87
C VAL A 44 2.10 3.05 -11.24
N ASP A 45 2.64 4.27 -11.31
CA ASP A 45 3.18 4.87 -12.53
C ASP A 45 2.23 4.80 -13.74
N GLY A 46 0.95 5.14 -13.53
CA GLY A 46 -0.06 5.08 -14.60
C GLY A 46 -0.67 3.69 -14.82
N THR A 47 -0.12 2.64 -14.20
CA THR A 47 -0.57 1.26 -14.38
C THR A 47 -1.49 0.84 -13.24
N VAL A 48 -2.74 0.50 -13.56
CA VAL A 48 -3.68 -0.03 -12.57
C VAL A 48 -3.26 -1.45 -12.17
N VAL A 49 -2.94 -1.65 -10.90
CA VAL A 49 -2.49 -2.94 -10.34
C VAL A 49 -3.55 -3.62 -9.47
N GLN A 50 -4.51 -2.85 -8.92
CA GLN A 50 -5.66 -3.32 -8.16
C GLN A 50 -6.92 -2.53 -8.55
N ARG A 51 -8.07 -3.20 -8.65
CA ARG A 51 -9.42 -2.60 -8.82
C ARG A 51 -10.37 -3.26 -7.84
N ASN A 52 -11.05 -2.49 -7.01
CA ASN A 52 -12.10 -3.01 -6.11
C ASN A 52 -11.65 -4.27 -5.34
N GLY A 53 -10.51 -4.16 -4.65
CA GLY A 53 -9.92 -5.25 -3.86
C GLY A 53 -9.29 -6.41 -4.65
N ARG A 54 -9.31 -6.36 -5.98
CA ARG A 54 -8.80 -7.43 -6.85
C ARG A 54 -7.53 -7.03 -7.59
N PHE A 55 -6.53 -7.89 -7.58
CA PHE A 55 -5.26 -7.65 -8.27
C PHE A 55 -5.29 -8.11 -9.73
N ARG A 56 -4.43 -7.53 -10.57
CA ARG A 56 -4.35 -7.80 -12.02
C ARG A 56 -4.06 -9.25 -12.43
N TRP A 57 -3.66 -10.10 -11.50
CA TRP A 57 -3.38 -11.52 -11.70
C TRP A 57 -4.49 -12.43 -11.16
N GLU A 58 -5.56 -11.86 -10.62
CA GLU A 58 -6.71 -12.60 -10.11
C GLU A 58 -7.84 -12.60 -11.14
N ASP A 59 -8.61 -13.69 -11.18
CA ASP A 59 -9.77 -13.82 -12.06
C ASP A 59 -10.79 -12.71 -11.78
N GLY A 60 -11.35 -12.08 -12.82
CA GLY A 60 -12.38 -11.04 -12.70
C GLY A 60 -11.84 -9.62 -12.45
N PHE A 61 -10.59 -9.34 -12.80
CA PHE A 61 -9.95 -8.02 -12.68
C PHE A 61 -10.43 -6.96 -13.69
N GLU A 62 -11.29 -7.35 -14.63
CA GLU A 62 -11.82 -6.46 -15.67
C GLU A 62 -12.37 -5.14 -15.12
#